data_AF-X7Z4L3-F1
#
_entry.id   AF-X7Z4L3-F1
#
_cell.length_a   1.000
_cell.length_b   1.000
_cell.length_c   1.000
_cell.angle_alpha   90.00
_cell.angle_beta   90.00
_cell.angle_gamma   90.00
#
_symmetry.space_group_name_H-M   'P 1'
#
loop_
_entity.id
_entity.type
_entity.pdbx_description
1 polymer ?
#
loop_
_entity_poly.entity_id
_entity_poly.type
_entity_poly.pdbx_seq_one_letter_code
_entity_poly.pdbx_strand_id
1 'polypeptide(L)'
;MTAIDADTATVRVGDVADLDVWTLTGREPVFTAGTPPSEPVECVVQVRAHGETVPATAELDDGTLVVRLLAPLRGVARGQTLVLYRPDPDGDEVIGSATIAATS
;
A
#
# COMPACT_ATOMS: atom_id res chain seq x y z
N MET A 1 -0.27 37.04 -13.01
CA MET A 1 -0.64 37.02 -11.58
C MET A 1 -1.79 36.05 -11.44
N THR A 2 -1.47 34.77 -11.26
CA THR A 2 -2.47 33.72 -11.04
C THR A 2 -2.61 33.54 -9.53
N ALA A 3 -3.78 33.88 -9.01
CA ALA A 3 -4.15 33.67 -7.62
C ALA A 3 -4.76 32.27 -7.46
N ILE A 4 -4.33 31.54 -6.44
CA ILE A 4 -5.03 30.39 -5.89
C ILE A 4 -5.19 30.71 -4.40
N ASP A 5 -6.44 30.90 -3.99
CA ASP A 5 -6.84 30.92 -2.59
C ASP A 5 -7.69 29.67 -2.36
N ALA A 6 -7.20 28.79 -1.49
CA ALA A 6 -7.90 27.58 -1.07
C ALA A 6 -7.62 27.44 0.43
N ASP A 7 -8.63 27.88 1.20
CA ASP A 7 -8.65 27.93 2.64
C ASP A 7 -8.15 26.64 3.31
N THR A 8 -7.18 26.84 4.21
CA THR A 8 -6.72 25.91 5.26
C THR A 8 -6.03 24.63 4.81
N ALA A 9 -4.85 24.78 4.19
CA ALA A 9 -3.82 23.75 4.14
C ALA A 9 -3.18 23.52 5.54
N THR A 10 -3.97 23.11 6.53
CA THR A 10 -3.45 22.77 7.87
C THR A 10 -2.99 21.31 7.86
N VAL A 11 -1.71 21.10 7.49
CA VAL A 11 -1.05 19.81 7.70
C VAL A 11 -0.75 19.69 9.20
N ARG A 12 -1.61 18.99 9.94
CA ARG A 12 -1.30 18.57 11.30
C ARG A 12 -0.32 17.41 11.19
N VAL A 13 0.98 17.72 11.19
CA VAL A 13 2.03 16.71 11.39
C VAL A 13 1.91 16.30 12.85
N GLY A 14 1.26 15.17 13.11
CA GLY A 14 1.35 14.50 14.41
C GLY A 14 2.81 14.16 14.71
N ASP A 15 3.11 13.81 15.97
CA ASP A 15 4.45 13.38 16.36
C ASP A 15 4.94 12.31 15.39
N VAL A 16 6.25 12.22 15.11
CA VAL A 16 6.81 11.39 14.00
C VAL A 16 6.34 9.91 13.99
N ALA A 17 5.85 9.39 15.11
CA ALA A 17 5.21 8.08 15.23
C ALA A 17 3.77 8.00 14.66
N ASP A 18 3.04 9.12 14.57
CA ASP A 18 1.71 9.23 13.94
C ASP A 18 1.77 9.18 12.40
N LEU A 19 2.98 9.16 11.82
CA LEU A 19 3.20 9.03 10.38
C LEU A 19 3.48 7.59 9.94
N ASP A 20 3.53 6.65 10.89
CA ASP A 20 3.71 5.23 10.61
C ASP A 20 2.41 4.64 10.07
N VAL A 21 2.47 4.16 8.83
CA VAL A 21 1.37 3.44 8.19
C VAL A 21 1.57 1.96 8.47
N TRP A 22 0.52 1.32 8.99
CA TRP A 22 0.50 -0.11 9.31
C TRP A 22 -0.48 -0.90 8.44
N THR A 23 -1.47 -0.21 7.87
CA THR A 23 -2.46 -0.81 6.98
C THR A 23 -2.58 0.02 5.72
N LEU A 24 -2.55 -0.66 4.57
CA LEU A 24 -2.86 -0.08 3.27
C LEU A 24 -4.16 -0.68 2.76
N THR A 25 -5.03 0.18 2.24
CA THR A 25 -6.24 -0.22 1.55
C THR A 25 -6.10 0.14 0.08
N GLY A 26 -6.11 -0.86 -0.78
CA GLY A 26 -5.97 -0.73 -2.23
C GLY A 26 -7.31 -0.94 -2.94
N ARG A 27 -7.58 -0.12 -3.96
CA ARG A 27 -8.69 -0.31 -4.90
C ARG A 27 -8.19 -0.82 -6.24
N GLU A 28 -9.12 -1.36 -7.03
CA GLU A 28 -8.85 -1.89 -8.37
C GLU A 28 -7.67 -2.90 -8.36
N PRO A 29 -7.70 -3.92 -7.48
CA PRO A 29 -6.60 -4.85 -7.39
C PRO A 29 -6.48 -5.69 -8.67
N VAL A 30 -5.25 -5.84 -9.14
CA VAL A 30 -4.88 -6.69 -10.28
C VAL A 30 -4.00 -7.81 -9.75
N PHE A 31 -4.44 -9.05 -9.92
CA PHE A 31 -3.69 -10.24 -9.49
C PHE A 31 -3.05 -10.94 -10.68
N THR A 32 -1.77 -11.29 -10.57
CA THR A 32 -1.00 -11.91 -11.67
C THR A 32 -1.57 -13.27 -12.05
N ALA A 33 -2.06 -14.04 -11.07
CA ALA A 33 -2.72 -15.32 -11.29
C ALA A 33 -4.13 -15.19 -11.94
N GLY A 34 -4.61 -13.96 -12.18
CA GLY A 34 -5.94 -13.67 -12.74
C GLY A 34 -7.11 -13.92 -11.78
N THR A 35 -6.85 -14.53 -10.61
CA THR A 35 -7.84 -14.80 -9.56
C THR A 35 -7.34 -14.21 -8.25
N PRO A 36 -8.21 -13.60 -7.42
CA PRO A 36 -7.80 -13.12 -6.11
C PRO A 36 -7.43 -14.28 -5.17
N PRO A 37 -6.55 -14.03 -4.19
CA PRO A 37 -6.26 -15.01 -3.15
C PRO A 37 -7.52 -15.30 -2.32
N SER A 38 -7.78 -16.58 -2.05
CA SER A 38 -8.92 -17.03 -1.24
C SER A 38 -8.67 -16.91 0.27
N GLU A 39 -7.40 -16.79 0.68
CA GLU A 39 -6.95 -16.66 2.06
C GLU A 39 -5.90 -15.54 2.14
N PRO A 40 -5.64 -14.97 3.32
CA PRO A 40 -4.57 -14.01 3.50
C PRO A 40 -3.21 -14.59 3.08
N VAL A 41 -2.45 -13.83 2.29
CA VAL A 41 -1.16 -14.25 1.75
C VAL A 41 -0.03 -13.46 2.41
N GLU A 42 0.95 -14.17 2.94
CA GLU A 42 2.21 -13.56 3.38
C GLU A 42 3.00 -13.08 2.15
N CYS A 43 3.41 -11.83 2.18
CA CYS A 43 4.03 -11.16 1.05
C CYS A 43 4.96 -10.03 1.51
N VAL A 44 5.59 -9.40 0.55
CA VAL A 44 6.37 -8.19 0.69
C VAL A 44 5.72 -7.10 -0.15
N VAL A 45 5.57 -5.91 0.40
CA VAL A 45 4.85 -4.80 -0.23
C VAL A 45 5.80 -3.70 -0.63
N GLN A 46 5.62 -3.17 -1.84
CA GLN A 46 6.34 -2.01 -2.34
C GLN A 46 5.37 -0.92 -2.81
N VAL A 47 5.47 0.31 -2.29
CA VAL A 47 4.56 1.43 -2.62
C VAL A 47 5.17 2.42 -3.65
N ARG A 48 6.46 2.29 -3.93
CA ARG A 48 7.17 3.08 -4.95
C ARG A 48 8.16 2.16 -5.66
N ALA A 49 8.40 2.35 -6.95
CA ALA A 49 9.39 1.57 -7.69
C ALA A 49 10.81 1.61 -7.06
N HIS A 50 11.12 2.67 -6.29
CA HIS A 50 12.36 2.82 -5.53
C HIS A 50 12.14 2.88 -4.01
N GLY A 51 10.94 2.51 -3.55
CA GLY A 51 10.56 2.55 -2.14
C GLY A 51 11.07 1.34 -1.38
N GLU A 52 11.14 1.50 -0.07
CA GLU A 52 11.36 0.40 0.86
C GLU A 52 10.28 -0.67 0.69
N THR A 53 10.72 -1.92 0.74
CA THR A 53 9.86 -3.08 0.79
C THR A 53 9.68 -3.52 2.23
N VAL A 54 8.45 -3.80 2.63
CA VAL A 54 8.15 -4.27 3.99
C VAL A 54 7.40 -5.59 3.96
N PRO A 55 7.66 -6.51 4.90
CA PRO A 55 6.85 -7.71 5.05
C PRO A 55 5.41 -7.34 5.41
N ALA A 56 4.45 -8.10 4.90
CA ALA A 56 3.03 -7.86 5.10
C ALA A 56 2.18 -9.14 4.92
N THR A 57 0.93 -9.06 5.32
CA THR A 57 -0.12 -9.99 4.93
C THR A 57 -1.16 -9.26 4.08
N ALA A 58 -1.52 -9.82 2.93
CA ALA A 58 -2.50 -9.23 2.01
C ALA A 58 -3.73 -10.13 1.85
N GLU A 59 -4.92 -9.54 1.91
CA GLU A 59 -6.20 -10.22 1.74
C GLU A 59 -7.13 -9.38 0.87
N LEU A 60 -8.06 -10.02 0.16
CA LEU A 60 -9.12 -9.33 -0.56
C LEU A 60 -10.40 -9.38 0.28
N ASP A 61 -10.89 -8.21 0.69
CA ASP A 61 -12.14 -8.04 1.45
C ASP A 61 -13.13 -7.20 0.62
N ASP A 62 -14.26 -7.80 0.24
CA ASP A 62 -15.33 -7.18 -0.57
C ASP A 62 -14.81 -6.37 -1.79
N GLY A 63 -13.86 -6.95 -2.54
CA GLY A 63 -13.26 -6.31 -3.72
C GLY A 63 -12.20 -5.24 -3.43
N THR A 64 -11.90 -5.02 -2.15
CA THR A 64 -10.87 -4.10 -1.67
C THR A 64 -9.66 -4.90 -1.18
N LEU A 65 -8.46 -4.52 -1.62
CA LEU A 65 -7.24 -5.16 -1.15
C LEU A 65 -6.86 -4.54 0.21
N VAL A 66 -6.81 -5.36 1.25
CA VAL A 66 -6.35 -4.97 2.59
C VAL A 66 -4.97 -5.57 2.82
N VAL A 67 -4.01 -4.70 3.15
CA VAL A 67 -2.62 -5.09 3.35
C VAL A 67 -2.19 -4.65 4.74
N ARG A 68 -1.86 -5.61 5.59
CA ARG A 68 -1.40 -5.41 6.97
C ARG A 68 0.11 -5.55 7.01
N LEU A 69 0.80 -4.47 7.34
CA LEU A 69 2.25 -4.41 7.34
C LEU A 69 2.80 -4.96 8.66
N LEU A 70 3.88 -5.73 8.57
CA LEU A 70 4.65 -6.26 9.71
C LEU A 70 5.76 -5.28 10.14
N ALA A 71 6.07 -4.29 9.29
CA ALA A 71 6.92 -3.14 9.60
C ALA A 71 6.27 -1.87 9.02
N PRO A 72 6.35 -0.72 9.72
CA PRO A 72 5.63 0.47 9.30
C PRO A 72 6.26 1.10 8.05
N LEU A 73 5.42 1.67 7.18
CA LEU A 73 5.86 2.52 6.08
C LEU A 73 5.63 3.99 6.40
N ARG A 74 6.51 4.86 5.89
CA ARG A 74 6.39 6.32 5.99
C ARG A 74 6.30 6.96 4.62
N GLY A 75 5.63 8.10 4.55
CA GLY A 75 5.53 8.87 3.30
C GLY A 75 4.71 8.18 2.21
N VAL A 76 3.77 7.33 2.62
CA VAL A 76 2.76 6.73 1.74
C VAL A 76 1.64 7.74 1.52
N ALA A 77 1.34 8.01 0.26
CA ALA A 77 0.26 8.87 -0.16
C ALA A 77 -0.81 8.06 -0.89
N ARG A 78 -2.06 8.52 -0.79
CA ARG A 78 -3.16 8.01 -1.61
C ARG A 78 -2.88 8.26 -3.09
N GLY A 79 -3.36 7.36 -3.94
CA GLY A 79 -3.13 7.40 -5.39
C GLY A 79 -1.81 6.77 -5.85
N GLN A 80 -0.93 6.39 -4.92
CA GLN A 80 0.24 5.59 -5.25
C GLN A 80 -0.14 4.13 -5.54
N THR A 81 0.66 3.46 -6.35
CA THR A 81 0.50 2.02 -6.61
C THR A 81 1.28 1.24 -5.56
N LEU A 82 0.61 0.27 -4.92
CA LEU A 82 1.28 -0.77 -4.16
C LEU A 82 1.44 -2.02 -5.04
N VAL A 83 2.55 -2.73 -4.86
CA VAL A 83 2.84 -4.01 -5.50
C VAL A 83 3.12 -5.05 -4.41
N LEU A 84 2.55 -6.23 -4.58
CA LEU A 84 2.71 -7.38 -3.70
C LEU A 84 3.69 -8.36 -4.36
N TYR A 85 4.66 -8.77 -3.58
CA TYR A 85 5.67 -9.74 -3.95
C TYR A 85 5.59 -10.96 -3.04
N ARG A 86 5.66 -12.16 -3.59
CA ARG A 86 5.86 -13.39 -2.83
C ARG A 86 7.37 -13.72 -2.85
N PRO A 87 8.02 -13.85 -1.69
CA PRO A 87 9.40 -14.31 -1.64
C PRO A 87 9.52 -15.70 -2.27
N ASP A 88 10.43 -15.85 -3.23
CA ASP A 88 10.73 -17.12 -3.88
C ASP A 88 12.26 -17.29 -4.02
N PRO A 89 12.83 -18.49 -3.81
CA PRO A 89 14.26 -18.74 -3.93
C PRO A 89 14.86 -18.34 -5.29
N ASP A 90 14.08 -18.39 -6.37
CA ASP A 90 14.50 -18.06 -7.74
C ASP A 90 14.26 -16.56 -8.08
N GLY A 91 13.68 -15.80 -7.15
CA GLY A 91 13.44 -14.36 -7.24
C GLY A 91 11.99 -14.00 -6.96
N ASP A 92 11.77 -12.90 -6.23
CA ASP A 92 10.44 -12.49 -5.76
C ASP A 92 9.40 -12.40 -6.89
N GLU A 93 8.30 -13.14 -6.75
CA GLU A 93 7.20 -13.19 -7.70
C GLU A 93 6.22 -12.04 -7.46
N VAL A 94 5.89 -11.25 -8.48
CA VAL A 94 4.80 -10.28 -8.39
C VAL A 94 3.46 -11.02 -8.37
N ILE A 95 2.74 -10.98 -7.26
CA ILE A 95 1.44 -11.66 -7.11
C ILE A 95 0.25 -10.73 -7.30
N GLY A 96 0.44 -9.41 -7.16
CA GLY A 96 -0.60 -8.44 -7.46
C GLY A 96 -0.19 -6.99 -7.24
N SER A 97 -1.10 -6.09 -7.57
CA SER A 97 -0.95 -4.64 -7.36
C SER A 97 -2.29 -3.98 -7.14
N ALA A 98 -2.30 -2.81 -6.51
CA ALA A 98 -3.51 -2.01 -6.34
C ALA A 98 -3.17 -0.51 -6.19
N THR A 99 -4.16 0.36 -6.36
CA THR A 99 -4.01 1.79 -6.08
C THR A 99 -4.41 2.10 -4.65
N ILE A 100 -3.53 2.72 -3.87
CA ILE A 100 -3.77 3.06 -2.46
C ILE A 100 -4.91 4.08 -2.35
N ALA A 101 -6.00 3.66 -1.72
CA ALA A 101 -7.17 4.48 -1.43
C ALA A 101 -7.15 5.02 0.01
N ALA A 102 -6.63 4.24 0.97
CA ALA A 102 -6.51 4.64 2.37
C ALA A 102 -5.27 4.05 3.05
N THR A 103 -4.87 4.69 4.15
CA THR A 103 -3.73 4.33 5.00
C THR A 103 -4.11 4.57 6.45
N SER A 104 -3.71 3.67 7.36
CA SER A 104 -3.92 3.81 8.80
C SER A 104 -2.85 3.09 9.61
#